data_AF-A0A7X8DUA2-F1
#
_entry.id   AF-A0A7X8DUA2-F1
#
_cell.length_a   1.000
_cell.length_b   1.000
_cell.length_c   1.000
_cell.angle_alpha   90.00
_cell.angle_beta   90.00
_cell.angle_gamma   90.00
#
_symmetry.space_group_name_H-M   'P 1'
#
loop_
_entity.id
_entity.type
_entity.pdbx_description
1 polymer ?
#
loop_
_entity_poly.entity_id
_entity_poly.type
_entity_poly.pdbx_seq_one_letter_code
_entity_poly.pdbx_strand_id
1 'polypeptide(L)'
;MNYTSLIELIPIFNILIAVFFGIGIVSLLFLGIRIGYFKKALKKWIKESRRISNDPTLDKIIKIYCKYNENGCEKINTSAIIQGNYYKQKILFIPIYYWEQFIPKSEILCLFFGLITSFILVSAQRDNPFYPLIFGTGSFIILVILETMLSIELRKKYIFAQIEEYLDNTYKYSIQRAIISPGYFDNEKIDVFDTKEKKNEETEINDEEIEWVIKQFYEGEKEV
;
A
#
# COMPACT_ATOMS: atom_id res chain seq x y z
N MET A 1 1.38 -31.88 -38.15
CA MET A 1 1.84 -30.61 -37.54
C MET A 1 3.24 -30.87 -36.99
N ASN A 2 4.24 -30.04 -37.28
CA ASN A 2 5.62 -30.30 -36.84
C ASN A 2 5.78 -29.86 -35.38
N TYR A 3 5.61 -30.80 -34.43
CA TYR A 3 5.67 -30.53 -32.99
C TYR A 3 7.08 -30.27 -32.45
N THR A 4 8.10 -30.41 -33.29
CA THR A 4 9.51 -30.31 -32.90
C THR A 4 9.85 -28.95 -32.25
N SER A 5 9.35 -27.85 -32.82
CA SER A 5 9.55 -26.50 -32.24
C SER A 5 8.80 -26.29 -30.93
N LEU A 6 7.66 -26.94 -30.72
CA LEU A 6 6.89 -26.83 -29.47
C LEU A 6 7.55 -27.63 -28.33
N ILE A 7 8.21 -28.75 -28.65
CA ILE A 7 8.94 -29.56 -27.69
C ILE A 7 10.14 -28.79 -27.11
N GLU A 8 10.82 -27.99 -27.94
CA GLU A 8 11.94 -27.13 -27.50
C GLU A 8 11.52 -26.07 -26.47
N LEU A 9 10.23 -25.70 -26.40
CA LEU A 9 9.70 -24.74 -25.43
C LEU A 9 9.42 -25.34 -24.04
N ILE A 10 9.31 -26.67 -23.92
CA ILE A 10 9.03 -27.36 -22.66
C ILE A 10 10.00 -26.96 -21.53
N PRO A 11 11.34 -27.00 -21.70
CA PRO A 11 12.26 -26.58 -20.64
C PRO A 11 12.06 -25.12 -20.24
N ILE A 12 11.74 -24.25 -21.21
CA ILE A 12 11.48 -22.82 -20.95
C ILE A 12 10.24 -22.67 -20.06
N PHE A 13 9.15 -23.37 -20.36
CA PHE A 13 7.94 -23.32 -19.52
C PHE A 13 8.18 -23.86 -18.11
N ASN A 14 8.94 -24.95 -17.95
CA ASN A 14 9.28 -25.46 -16.63
C ASN A 14 10.13 -24.46 -15.81
N ILE A 15 11.08 -23.78 -16.47
CA ILE A 15 11.86 -22.70 -15.84
C ILE A 15 10.93 -21.55 -15.43
N LEU A 16 9.98 -21.17 -16.29
CA LEU A 16 9.01 -20.11 -15.98
C LEU A 16 8.15 -20.47 -14.77
N ILE A 17 7.67 -21.72 -14.65
CA ILE A 17 6.94 -22.17 -13.45
C ILE A 17 7.79 -21.97 -12.19
N ALA A 18 9.06 -22.40 -12.21
CA ALA A 18 9.95 -22.24 -11.06
C ALA A 18 10.22 -20.77 -10.72
N VAL A 19 10.39 -19.91 -11.74
CA VAL A 19 10.58 -18.46 -11.56
C VAL A 19 9.34 -17.80 -10.95
N PHE A 20 8.15 -18.06 -11.49
CA PHE A 20 6.91 -17.49 -10.96
C PHE A 20 6.63 -17.99 -9.55
N PHE A 21 6.85 -19.27 -9.28
CA PHE A 21 6.75 -19.81 -7.93
C PHE A 21 7.70 -19.09 -6.95
N GLY A 22 8.96 -18.88 -7.34
CA GLY A 22 9.92 -18.11 -6.56
C GLY A 22 9.48 -16.66 -6.30
N ILE A 23 8.99 -15.97 -7.34
CA ILE A 23 8.45 -14.60 -7.22
C ILE A 23 7.26 -14.56 -6.25
N GLY A 24 6.36 -15.55 -6.30
CA GLY A 24 5.23 -15.67 -5.38
C GLY A 24 5.68 -15.80 -3.93
N ILE A 25 6.61 -16.70 -3.63
CA ILE A 25 7.18 -16.88 -2.29
C ILE A 25 7.84 -15.59 -1.80
N VAL A 26 8.69 -14.98 -2.62
CA VAL A 26 9.40 -13.75 -2.27
C VAL A 26 8.42 -12.61 -1.98
N SER A 27 7.36 -12.49 -2.77
CA SER A 27 6.30 -11.50 -2.57
C SER A 27 5.57 -11.69 -1.24
N LEU A 28 5.18 -12.94 -0.92
CA LEU A 28 4.55 -13.29 0.35
C LEU A 28 5.45 -12.93 1.55
N LEU A 29 6.74 -13.24 1.47
CA LEU A 29 7.70 -12.94 2.54
C LEU A 29 7.85 -11.43 2.76
N PHE A 30 8.06 -10.66 1.69
CA PHE A 30 8.23 -9.20 1.80
C PHE A 30 6.99 -8.52 2.37
N LEU A 31 5.81 -8.88 1.88
CA LEU A 31 4.54 -8.34 2.39
C LEU A 31 4.29 -8.74 3.84
N GLY A 32 4.53 -10.00 4.19
CA GLY A 32 4.40 -10.50 5.56
C GLY A 32 5.31 -9.75 6.53
N ILE A 33 6.58 -9.56 6.17
CA ILE A 33 7.55 -8.79 6.95
C ILE A 33 7.09 -7.33 7.09
N ARG A 34 6.70 -6.67 5.98
CA ARG A 34 6.31 -5.25 6.02
C ARG A 34 5.09 -5.03 6.90
N ILE A 35 4.05 -5.85 6.78
CA ILE A 35 2.86 -5.77 7.63
C ILE A 35 3.24 -5.94 9.11
N GLY A 36 4.15 -6.88 9.41
CA GLY A 36 4.66 -7.09 10.76
C GLY A 36 5.34 -5.84 11.34
N TYR A 37 6.23 -5.21 10.56
CA TYR A 37 6.88 -3.95 10.96
C TYR A 37 5.90 -2.81 11.12
N PHE A 38 4.96 -2.66 10.18
CA PHE A 38 3.95 -1.60 10.22
C PHE A 38 3.04 -1.72 11.44
N LYS A 39 2.61 -2.95 11.79
CA LYS A 39 1.85 -3.24 13.02
C LYS A 39 2.64 -2.87 14.27
N LYS A 40 3.93 -3.21 14.33
CA LYS A 40 4.79 -2.86 15.48
C LYS A 40 4.94 -1.34 15.62
N ALA A 41 5.15 -0.64 14.51
CA ALA A 41 5.24 0.82 14.49
C ALA A 41 3.95 1.47 14.98
N LEU A 42 2.78 1.00 14.50
CA LEU A 42 1.47 1.47 14.95
C LEU A 42 1.28 1.27 16.46
N LYS A 43 1.53 0.06 16.97
CA LYS A 43 1.40 -0.23 18.41
C LYS A 43 2.31 0.65 19.26
N LYS A 44 3.55 0.86 18.82
CA LYS A 44 4.50 1.73 19.52
C LYS A 44 4.01 3.17 19.54
N TRP A 45 3.54 3.67 18.39
CA TRP A 45 3.02 5.02 18.28
C TRP A 45 1.79 5.26 19.16
N ILE A 46 0.81 4.35 19.14
CA ILE A 46 -0.38 4.41 20.01
C ILE A 46 0.03 4.40 21.50
N LYS A 47 0.95 3.50 21.88
CA LYS A 47 1.41 3.38 23.28
C LYS A 47 2.12 4.64 23.77
N GLU A 48 2.97 5.22 22.92
CA GLU A 48 3.76 6.40 23.28
C GLU A 48 2.97 7.70 23.09
N SER A 49 1.76 7.65 22.50
CA SER A 49 0.89 8.81 22.23
C SER A 49 1.63 9.99 21.62
N ARG A 50 2.61 9.69 20.75
CA ARG A 50 3.48 10.73 20.15
C ARG A 50 2.71 11.49 19.08
N ARG A 51 3.00 12.78 18.92
CA ARG A 51 2.50 13.54 17.75
C ARG A 51 3.09 13.03 16.43
N ILE A 52 4.29 12.44 16.46
CA ILE A 52 5.07 12.03 15.29
C ILE A 52 5.41 10.53 15.42
N SER A 53 5.31 9.78 14.32
CA SER A 53 5.70 8.38 14.28
C SER A 53 7.14 8.21 13.77
N ASN A 54 7.87 7.23 14.29
CA ASN A 54 9.19 6.89 13.77
C ASN A 54 9.13 6.12 12.43
N ASP A 55 7.97 5.55 12.05
CA ASP A 55 7.81 4.95 10.71
C ASP A 55 7.41 6.04 9.71
N PRO A 56 8.16 6.21 8.60
CA PRO A 56 7.96 7.31 7.66
C PRO A 56 6.63 7.23 6.91
N THR A 57 6.01 6.04 6.82
CA THR A 57 4.72 5.88 6.16
C THR A 57 3.61 6.30 7.12
N LEU A 58 3.67 5.83 8.36
CA LEU A 58 2.73 6.22 9.40
C LEU A 58 2.82 7.73 9.70
N ASP A 59 4.03 8.29 9.75
CA ASP A 59 4.25 9.73 9.94
C ASP A 59 3.62 10.57 8.83
N LYS A 60 3.78 10.16 7.55
CA LYS A 60 3.13 10.85 6.42
C LYS A 60 1.61 10.80 6.52
N ILE A 61 1.04 9.66 6.89
CA ILE A 61 -0.41 9.51 7.09
C ILE A 61 -0.90 10.50 8.16
N ILE A 62 -0.21 10.56 9.30
CA ILE A 62 -0.57 11.46 10.42
C ILE A 62 -0.46 12.92 9.98
N LYS A 63 0.64 13.32 9.34
CA LYS A 63 0.85 14.71 8.89
C LYS A 63 -0.21 15.17 7.90
N ILE A 64 -0.56 14.32 6.94
CA ILE A 64 -1.61 14.62 5.97
C ILE A 64 -2.95 14.74 6.68
N TYR A 65 -3.26 13.83 7.61
CA TYR A 65 -4.47 13.91 8.43
C TYR A 65 -4.56 15.22 9.22
N CYS A 66 -3.48 15.60 9.93
CA CYS A 66 -3.41 16.87 10.68
C CYS A 66 -3.67 18.07 9.78
N LYS A 67 -3.02 18.14 8.61
CA LYS A 67 -3.19 19.24 7.65
C LYS A 67 -4.64 19.38 7.20
N TYR A 68 -5.33 18.28 6.90
CA TYR A 68 -6.75 18.32 6.53
C TYR A 68 -7.65 18.76 7.69
N ASN A 69 -7.33 18.35 8.91
CA ASN A 69 -8.08 18.74 10.10
C ASN A 69 -7.86 20.22 10.47
N GLU A 70 -6.64 20.75 10.31
CA GLU A 70 -6.31 22.17 10.49
C GLU A 70 -7.02 23.06 9.47
N ASN A 71 -7.15 22.58 8.23
CA ASN A 71 -7.87 23.29 7.16
C ASN A 71 -9.40 23.25 7.31
N GLY A 72 -9.94 22.69 8.40
CA GLY A 72 -11.38 22.71 8.68
C GLY A 72 -12.22 21.85 7.75
N CYS A 73 -11.64 20.87 7.05
CA CYS A 73 -12.40 20.00 6.14
C CYS A 73 -13.41 19.15 6.94
N GLU A 74 -14.72 19.38 6.71
CA GLU A 74 -15.80 18.71 7.46
C GLU A 74 -15.81 17.18 7.31
N LYS A 75 -15.31 16.66 6.18
CA LYS A 75 -15.25 15.22 5.88
C LYS A 75 -13.84 14.81 5.45
N ILE A 76 -13.07 14.27 6.39
CA ILE A 76 -11.76 13.69 6.12
C ILE A 76 -11.96 12.23 5.72
N ASN A 77 -11.57 11.85 4.51
CA ASN A 77 -11.55 10.45 4.10
C ASN A 77 -10.24 9.78 4.58
N THR A 78 -10.22 9.42 5.87
CA THR A 78 -9.08 8.82 6.56
C THR A 78 -8.60 7.54 5.86
N SER A 79 -9.54 6.69 5.43
CA SER A 79 -9.24 5.45 4.69
C SER A 79 -8.46 5.71 3.39
N ALA A 80 -8.85 6.72 2.60
CA ALA A 80 -8.15 7.08 1.37
C ALA A 80 -6.73 7.61 1.64
N ILE A 81 -6.55 8.39 2.70
CA ILE A 81 -5.22 8.88 3.11
C ILE A 81 -4.32 7.70 3.50
N ILE A 82 -4.82 6.74 4.27
CA ILE A 82 -4.06 5.54 4.68
C ILE A 82 -3.67 4.72 3.46
N GLN A 83 -4.63 4.37 2.61
CA GLN A 83 -4.39 3.52 1.44
C GLN A 83 -3.42 4.18 0.45
N GLY A 84 -3.66 5.45 0.11
CA GLY A 84 -2.85 6.18 -0.86
C GLY A 84 -1.38 6.31 -0.42
N ASN A 85 -1.13 6.51 0.87
CA ASN A 85 0.23 6.62 1.39
C ASN A 85 0.91 5.26 1.58
N TYR A 86 0.16 4.22 1.97
CA TYR A 86 0.69 2.87 2.09
C TYR A 86 1.11 2.29 0.75
N TYR A 87 0.28 2.37 -0.29
CA TYR A 87 0.59 1.77 -1.60
C TYR A 87 1.67 2.51 -2.39
N LYS A 88 1.86 3.82 -2.12
CA LYS A 88 2.97 4.60 -2.71
C LYS A 88 4.34 4.20 -2.14
N GLN A 89 4.38 3.50 -1.02
CA GLN A 89 5.63 3.03 -0.46
C GLN A 89 6.29 2.00 -1.39
N LYS A 90 7.60 2.15 -1.56
CA LYS A 90 8.42 1.25 -2.39
C LYS A 90 9.21 0.29 -1.50
N ILE A 91 9.17 -1.00 -1.83
CA ILE A 91 10.06 -2.03 -1.30
C ILE A 91 10.94 -2.47 -2.48
N LEU A 92 12.25 -2.32 -2.35
CA LEU A 92 13.20 -2.55 -3.45
C LEU A 92 12.79 -1.83 -4.74
N PHE A 93 12.49 -0.53 -4.65
CA PHE A 93 12.01 0.33 -5.76
C PHE A 93 10.62 0.00 -6.34
N ILE A 94 10.04 -1.14 -6.00
CA ILE A 94 8.73 -1.58 -6.48
C ILE A 94 7.64 -1.17 -5.47
N PRO A 95 6.59 -0.44 -5.90
CA PRO A 95 5.47 -0.09 -5.03
C PRO A 95 4.78 -1.32 -4.42
N ILE A 96 4.31 -1.22 -3.18
CA ILE A 96 3.66 -2.34 -2.45
C ILE A 96 2.49 -2.94 -3.25
N TYR A 97 1.76 -2.11 -4.00
CA TYR A 97 0.67 -2.56 -4.86
C TYR A 97 1.09 -3.68 -5.82
N TYR A 98 2.27 -3.60 -6.44
CA TYR A 98 2.73 -4.62 -7.38
C TYR A 98 3.10 -5.93 -6.69
N TRP A 99 3.68 -5.85 -5.48
CA TRP A 99 3.97 -7.03 -4.68
C TRP A 99 2.71 -7.82 -4.33
N GLU A 100 1.61 -7.13 -4.05
CA GLU A 100 0.32 -7.78 -3.80
C GLU A 100 -0.24 -8.43 -5.07
N GLN A 101 -0.02 -7.82 -6.24
CA GLN A 101 -0.46 -8.42 -7.50
C GLN A 101 0.38 -9.61 -7.95
N PHE A 102 1.65 -9.68 -7.58
CA PHE A 102 2.51 -10.77 -8.00
C PHE A 102 2.07 -12.11 -7.43
N ILE A 103 1.46 -12.15 -6.24
CA ILE A 103 0.97 -13.38 -5.61
C ILE A 103 -0.08 -14.08 -6.49
N PRO A 104 -1.28 -13.52 -6.72
CA PRO A 104 -2.31 -14.21 -7.50
C PRO A 104 -1.90 -14.41 -8.97
N LYS A 105 -1.10 -13.50 -9.54
CA LYS A 105 -0.57 -13.68 -10.90
C LYS A 105 0.41 -14.83 -10.97
N SER A 106 1.30 -14.97 -10.00
CA SER A 106 2.26 -16.08 -9.95
C SER A 106 1.56 -17.43 -9.80
N GLU A 107 0.52 -17.50 -8.97
CA GLU A 107 -0.32 -18.68 -8.78
C GLU A 107 -0.95 -19.14 -10.10
N ILE A 108 -1.67 -18.24 -10.78
CA ILE A 108 -2.34 -18.53 -12.05
C ILE A 108 -1.32 -18.91 -13.12
N LEU A 109 -0.17 -18.22 -13.19
CA LEU A 109 0.87 -18.50 -14.18
C LEU A 109 1.52 -19.88 -13.96
N CYS A 110 1.76 -20.30 -12.72
CA CYS A 110 2.25 -21.65 -12.43
C CYS A 110 1.30 -22.73 -12.97
N LEU A 111 0.00 -22.54 -12.75
CA LEU A 111 -1.04 -23.45 -13.23
C LEU A 111 -1.12 -23.44 -14.77
N PHE A 112 -1.15 -22.26 -15.37
CA PHE A 112 -1.26 -22.06 -16.81
C PHE A 112 -0.09 -22.69 -17.58
N PHE A 113 1.14 -22.44 -17.17
CA PHE A 113 2.30 -23.05 -17.81
C PHE A 113 2.36 -24.57 -17.60
N GLY A 114 1.94 -25.06 -16.42
CA GLY A 114 1.80 -26.50 -16.17
C GLY A 114 0.83 -27.16 -17.16
N LEU A 115 -0.34 -26.55 -17.37
CA LEU A 115 -1.34 -27.02 -18.34
C LEU A 115 -0.83 -27.01 -19.78
N ILE A 116 -0.25 -25.90 -20.24
CA ILE A 116 0.28 -25.78 -21.61
C ILE A 116 1.36 -26.82 -21.86
N THR A 117 2.29 -26.97 -20.92
CA THR A 117 3.41 -27.91 -21.07
C THR A 117 2.90 -29.34 -21.14
N SER A 118 1.94 -29.70 -20.28
CA SER A 118 1.31 -31.02 -20.34
C SER A 118 0.53 -31.24 -21.63
N PHE A 119 -0.19 -30.24 -22.13
CA PHE A 119 -0.89 -30.33 -23.41
C PHE A 119 0.06 -30.60 -24.58
N ILE A 120 1.21 -29.92 -24.63
CA ILE A 120 2.25 -30.14 -25.64
C ILE A 120 2.79 -31.57 -25.56
N LEU A 121 3.10 -32.07 -24.35
CA LEU A 121 3.62 -33.43 -24.14
C LEU A 121 2.61 -34.51 -24.53
N VAL A 122 1.32 -34.34 -24.19
CA VAL A 122 0.24 -35.25 -24.62
C VAL A 122 0.15 -35.25 -26.15
N SER A 123 0.14 -34.08 -26.78
CA SER A 123 0.04 -33.93 -28.23
C SER A 123 1.24 -34.53 -28.97
N ALA A 124 2.42 -34.49 -28.35
CA ALA A 124 3.65 -35.05 -28.88
C ALA A 124 3.86 -36.55 -28.54
N GLN A 125 2.91 -37.19 -27.85
CA GLN A 125 2.99 -38.60 -27.41
C GLN A 125 4.31 -38.92 -26.67
N ARG A 126 4.74 -38.00 -25.80
CA ARG A 126 5.95 -38.16 -24.99
C ARG A 126 5.64 -38.78 -23.63
N ASP A 127 6.66 -39.36 -23.02
CA ASP A 127 6.56 -39.94 -21.67
C ASP A 127 6.28 -38.88 -20.60
N ASN A 128 5.61 -39.31 -19.53
CA ASN A 128 5.26 -38.48 -18.37
C ASN A 128 4.58 -37.14 -18.69
N PRO A 129 3.54 -37.12 -19.55
CA PRO A 129 2.96 -35.87 -20.02
C PRO A 129 2.27 -35.08 -18.90
N PHE A 130 1.88 -35.73 -17.81
CA PHE A 130 1.20 -35.09 -16.67
C PHE A 130 2.16 -34.53 -15.61
N TYR A 131 3.46 -34.78 -15.69
CA TYR A 131 4.41 -34.27 -14.69
C TYR A 131 4.40 -32.73 -14.58
N PRO A 132 4.44 -31.96 -15.68
CA PRO A 132 4.40 -30.49 -15.59
C PRO A 132 3.09 -29.96 -15.00
N LEU A 133 1.96 -30.61 -15.28
CA LEU A 133 0.68 -30.26 -14.67
C LEU A 133 0.70 -30.51 -13.16
N ILE A 134 1.21 -31.65 -12.71
CA ILE A 134 1.34 -31.96 -11.27
C ILE A 134 2.27 -30.94 -10.60
N PHE A 135 3.40 -30.61 -11.23
CA PHE A 135 4.34 -29.62 -10.71
C PHE A 135 3.72 -28.23 -10.62
N GLY A 136 3.11 -27.73 -11.69
CA GLY A 136 2.45 -26.42 -11.71
C GLY A 136 1.28 -26.33 -10.73
N THR A 137 0.46 -27.38 -10.65
CA THR A 137 -0.66 -27.47 -9.68
C THR A 137 -0.14 -27.54 -8.24
N GLY A 138 0.94 -28.29 -8.00
CA GLY A 138 1.59 -28.37 -6.69
C GLY A 138 2.11 -27.01 -6.24
N SER A 139 2.82 -26.30 -7.12
CA SER A 139 3.28 -24.93 -6.87
C SER A 139 2.13 -23.97 -6.57
N PHE A 140 1.03 -24.04 -7.35
CA PHE A 140 -0.18 -23.26 -7.10
C PHE A 140 -0.77 -23.54 -5.71
N ILE A 141 -0.98 -24.80 -5.36
CA ILE A 141 -1.56 -25.18 -4.06
C ILE A 141 -0.68 -24.69 -2.91
N ILE A 142 0.65 -24.85 -3.02
CA ILE A 142 1.57 -24.39 -1.97
C ILE A 142 1.48 -22.87 -1.79
N LEU A 143 1.45 -22.09 -2.88
CA LEU A 143 1.33 -20.64 -2.80
C LEU A 143 0.01 -20.22 -2.14
N VAL A 144 -1.12 -20.80 -2.56
CA VAL A 144 -2.44 -20.50 -2.00
C VAL A 144 -2.51 -20.84 -0.51
N ILE A 145 -1.95 -21.99 -0.09
CA ILE A 145 -1.88 -22.36 1.32
C ILE A 145 -1.05 -21.34 2.10
N LEU A 146 0.13 -20.95 1.59
CA LEU A 146 0.98 -19.97 2.24
C LEU A 146 0.32 -18.59 2.32
N GLU A 147 -0.33 -18.13 1.26
CA GLU A 147 -1.10 -16.89 1.25
C GLU A 147 -2.20 -16.93 2.31
N THR A 148 -2.95 -18.02 2.35
CA THR A 148 -4.04 -18.24 3.33
C THR A 148 -3.49 -18.23 4.76
N MET A 149 -2.41 -18.97 5.05
CA MET A 149 -1.80 -19.02 6.38
C MET A 149 -1.26 -17.65 6.82
N LEU A 150 -0.71 -16.87 5.90
CA LEU A 150 -0.20 -15.53 6.20
C LEU A 150 -1.34 -14.50 6.32
N SER A 151 -2.48 -14.71 5.64
CA SER A 151 -3.68 -13.87 5.69
C SER A 151 -3.34 -12.37 5.60
N ILE A 152 -2.44 -12.03 4.67
CA ILE A 152 -1.82 -10.70 4.53
C ILE A 152 -2.89 -9.62 4.35
N GLU A 153 -3.89 -9.88 3.50
CA GLU A 153 -4.97 -8.94 3.23
C GLU A 153 -5.82 -8.65 4.48
N LEU A 154 -6.20 -9.69 5.24
CA LEU A 154 -6.97 -9.53 6.48
C LEU A 154 -6.18 -8.75 7.53
N ARG A 155 -4.90 -9.09 7.72
CA ARG A 155 -4.02 -8.37 8.66
C ARG A 155 -3.87 -6.90 8.28
N LYS A 156 -3.73 -6.60 6.99
CA LYS A 156 -3.66 -5.23 6.46
C LYS A 156 -4.96 -4.46 6.75
N LYS A 157 -6.12 -5.02 6.37
CA LYS A 157 -7.44 -4.42 6.61
C LYS A 157 -7.65 -4.09 8.09
N TYR A 158 -7.31 -5.03 8.97
CA TYR A 158 -7.40 -4.83 10.41
C TYR A 158 -6.48 -3.70 10.94
N ILE A 159 -5.28 -3.56 10.39
CA ILE A 159 -4.36 -2.48 10.77
C ILE A 159 -4.89 -1.13 10.27
N PHE A 160 -5.41 -1.06 9.04
CA PHE A 160 -5.95 0.19 8.49
C PHE A 160 -7.17 0.66 9.28
N ALA A 161 -8.08 -0.25 9.61
CA ALA A 161 -9.23 0.05 10.46
C ALA A 161 -8.80 0.59 11.83
N GLN A 162 -7.77 0.02 12.46
CA GLN A 162 -7.24 0.55 13.72
C GLN A 162 -6.63 1.95 13.59
N ILE A 163 -5.93 2.24 12.49
CA ILE A 163 -5.36 3.57 12.26
C ILE A 163 -6.49 4.59 12.11
N GLU A 164 -7.48 4.26 11.29
CA GLU A 164 -8.66 5.08 11.04
C GLU A 164 -9.41 5.37 12.35
N GLU A 165 -9.75 4.32 13.09
CA GLU A 165 -10.45 4.43 14.38
C GLU A 165 -9.64 5.27 15.38
N TYR A 166 -8.32 5.06 15.48
CA TYR A 166 -7.49 5.83 16.39
C TYR A 166 -7.38 7.30 15.99
N LEU A 167 -7.22 7.60 14.69
CA LEU A 167 -7.13 8.96 14.18
C LEU A 167 -8.43 9.72 14.45
N ASP A 168 -9.57 9.13 14.09
CA ASP A 168 -10.87 9.80 14.14
C ASP A 168 -11.45 9.89 15.56
N ASN A 169 -11.23 8.87 16.40
CA ASN A 169 -11.87 8.80 17.73
C ASN A 169 -10.97 9.22 18.90
N THR A 170 -9.65 9.14 18.78
CA THR A 170 -8.74 9.47 19.90
C THR A 170 -7.85 10.65 19.58
N TYR A 171 -7.18 10.60 18.42
CA TYR A 171 -6.15 11.56 18.07
C TYR A 171 -6.74 12.92 17.67
N LYS A 172 -7.88 12.95 16.97
CA LYS A 172 -8.59 14.20 16.66
C LYS A 172 -8.93 15.00 17.92
N TYR A 173 -9.46 14.33 18.96
CA TYR A 173 -9.79 14.97 20.23
C TYR A 173 -8.56 15.43 21.00
N SER A 174 -7.45 14.68 20.95
CA SER A 174 -6.22 15.08 21.62
C SER A 174 -5.57 16.30 20.97
N ILE A 175 -5.64 16.42 19.63
CA ILE A 175 -5.24 17.63 18.90
C ILE A 175 -6.15 18.80 19.26
N GLN A 176 -7.47 18.62 19.22
CA GLN A 176 -8.42 19.69 19.56
C GLN A 176 -8.21 20.19 20.99
N ARG A 177 -8.03 19.30 21.98
CA ARG A 177 -7.69 19.71 23.35
C ARG A 177 -6.36 20.46 23.42
N ALA A 178 -5.35 20.05 22.66
CA ALA A 178 -4.07 20.75 22.63
C ALA A 178 -4.16 22.13 21.98
N ILE A 179 -5.01 22.30 20.96
CA ILE A 179 -5.30 23.61 20.33
C ILE A 179 -6.13 24.50 21.28
N ILE A 180 -7.09 23.92 22.00
CA ILE A 180 -7.98 24.62 22.94
C ILE A 180 -7.28 24.96 24.28
N SER A 181 -6.07 24.48 24.52
CA SER A 181 -5.23 24.88 25.66
C SER A 181 -4.12 25.85 25.24
N PRO A 182 -4.41 27.10 24.77
CA PRO A 182 -3.40 28.12 24.53
C PRO A 182 -3.03 28.83 25.85
N GLY A 183 -2.73 28.05 26.89
CA GLY A 183 -2.33 28.56 28.19
C GLY A 183 -1.49 27.50 28.86
N TYR A 184 -0.28 27.87 29.28
CA TYR A 184 0.81 27.01 29.77
C TYR A 184 1.68 26.40 28.66
N PHE A 185 2.41 27.24 27.92
CA PHE A 185 3.87 27.12 27.73
C PHE A 185 4.42 28.42 27.13
N ASP A 186 4.12 29.55 27.75
CA ASP A 186 4.96 30.74 27.67
C ASP A 186 5.76 30.78 28.97
N ASN A 187 6.90 30.09 29.00
CA ASN A 187 7.96 30.31 29.98
C ASN A 187 9.27 29.70 29.47
N GLU A 188 9.71 30.15 28.31
CA GLU A 188 11.13 30.12 27.95
C GLU A 188 11.47 31.29 27.01
N LYS A 189 11.55 32.47 27.66
CA LYS A 189 12.37 33.66 27.38
C LYS A 189 12.62 34.14 25.93
N ILE A 190 12.16 35.39 25.69
CA ILE A 190 12.90 36.58 25.18
C ILE A 190 13.34 36.48 23.69
N ASP A 191 13.09 37.39 22.75
CA ASP A 191 12.63 38.80 22.68
C ASP A 191 12.07 39.02 21.24
N VAL A 192 11.55 40.23 20.97
CA VAL A 192 11.52 40.95 19.68
C VAL A 192 10.11 41.27 19.12
N PHE A 193 9.71 42.49 19.45
CA PHE A 193 8.91 43.47 18.68
C PHE A 193 7.38 43.35 18.58
N ASP A 194 6.79 44.12 19.48
CA ASP A 194 5.60 44.96 19.37
C ASP A 194 5.25 45.43 17.93
N THR A 195 4.11 44.99 17.38
CA THR A 195 3.35 45.76 16.37
C THR A 195 1.86 45.37 16.37
N LYS A 196 1.08 46.20 17.06
CA LYS A 196 -0.30 46.67 16.80
C LYS A 196 -1.33 45.76 16.09
N GLU A 197 -2.42 45.57 16.83
CA GLU A 197 -3.76 45.17 16.39
C GLU A 197 -4.22 45.72 15.02
N LYS A 198 -4.95 44.90 14.27
CA LYS A 198 -6.22 45.29 13.61
C LYS A 198 -7.11 44.07 13.32
N LYS A 199 -8.38 44.19 13.75
CA LYS A 199 -9.51 43.27 13.55
C LYS A 199 -10.09 43.33 12.13
N ASN A 200 -10.61 42.16 11.71
CA ASN A 200 -11.76 41.83 10.84
C ASN A 200 -12.05 42.62 9.56
N GLU A 201 -12.27 41.91 8.43
CA GLU A 201 -13.62 41.60 7.88
C GLU A 201 -13.56 40.71 6.61
N GLU A 202 -14.70 40.12 6.28
CA GLU A 202 -14.96 38.92 5.47
C GLU A 202 -15.08 39.15 3.95
N THR A 203 -14.89 38.03 3.22
CA THR A 203 -15.54 37.57 1.96
C THR A 203 -15.51 38.41 0.67
N GLU A 204 -14.90 37.83 -0.37
CA GLU A 204 -15.56 37.46 -1.64
C GLU A 204 -14.64 36.48 -2.40
N ILE A 205 -15.09 35.23 -2.62
CA ILE A 205 -14.32 34.23 -3.37
C ILE A 205 -14.44 34.59 -4.85
N ASN A 206 -13.33 35.05 -5.42
CA ASN A 206 -13.19 35.46 -6.82
C ASN A 206 -13.18 34.23 -7.73
N ASP A 207 -13.96 34.26 -8.82
CA ASP A 207 -14.11 33.16 -9.80
C ASP A 207 -12.77 32.71 -10.42
N GLU A 208 -11.73 33.55 -10.36
CA GLU A 208 -10.35 33.21 -10.73
C GLU A 208 -9.73 32.08 -9.87
N GLU A 209 -10.14 31.96 -8.60
CA GLU A 209 -9.62 30.93 -7.70
C GLU A 209 -10.21 29.55 -8.01
N ILE A 210 -11.47 29.51 -8.48
CA ILE A 210 -12.13 28.29 -8.97
C ILE A 210 -11.50 27.84 -10.29
N GLU A 211 -11.18 28.78 -11.18
CA GLU A 211 -10.51 28.48 -12.46
C GLU A 211 -9.07 27.97 -12.24
N TRP A 212 -8.35 28.51 -11.25
CA TRP A 212 -7.02 28.02 -10.86
C TRP A 212 -7.05 26.60 -10.30
N VAL A 213 -8.05 26.27 -9.46
CA VAL A 213 -8.23 24.92 -8.90
C VAL A 213 -8.54 23.90 -10.00
N ILE A 214 -9.41 24.23 -10.96
CA ILE A 214 -9.73 23.34 -12.08
C ILE A 214 -8.49 23.09 -12.95
N LYS A 215 -7.67 24.12 -13.19
CA LYS A 215 -6.45 24.00 -14.02
C LYS A 215 -5.41 23.06 -13.41
N GLN A 216 -5.28 23.03 -12.08
CA GLN A 216 -4.39 22.11 -11.35
C GLN A 216 -4.77 20.62 -11.51
N PHE A 217 -6.05 20.29 -11.75
CA PHE A 217 -6.50 18.90 -11.92
C PHE A 217 -6.35 18.36 -13.35
N TYR A 218 -6.35 19.23 -14.38
CA TYR A 218 -6.33 18.80 -15.79
C TYR A 218 -4.97 18.94 -16.51
N GLU A 219 -4.01 19.73 -15.99
CA GLU A 219 -2.67 19.84 -16.60
C GLU A 219 -1.74 18.64 -16.30
N GLY A 220 -2.17 17.68 -15.47
CA GLY A 220 -1.42 16.45 -15.19
C GLY A 220 -1.59 15.32 -16.21
N GLU A 221 -2.46 15.45 -17.22
CA GLU A 221 -2.76 14.40 -18.21
C GLU A 221 -2.14 14.63 -19.60
N LYS A 222 -1.29 15.64 -19.77
CA LYS A 222 -0.49 15.82 -20.99
C LYS A 222 0.95 16.17 -20.65
N GLU A 223 1.72 15.18 -20.23
CA GLU A 223 3.08 14.95 -20.74
C GLU A 223 3.63 13.63 -20.22
N VAL A 224 4.11 12.83 -21.18
CA VAL A 224 4.75 11.50 -21.13
C VAL A 224 3.82 10.30 -21.26
#